data_AF-A0A8H4H8S6-F1
#
_entry.id   AF-A0A8H4H8S6-F1
#
_cell.length_a   1.000
_cell.length_b   1.000
_cell.length_c   1.000
_cell.angle_alpha   90.00
_cell.angle_beta   90.00
_cell.angle_gamma   90.00
#
_symmetry.space_group_name_H-M   'P 1'
#
loop_
_entity.id
_entity.type
_entity.pdbx_description
1 polymer ?
#
loop_
_entity_poly.entity_id
_entity_poly.type
_entity_poly.pdbx_seq_one_letter_code
_entity_poly.pdbx_strand_id
1 'polypeptide(L)'
;MDKFRNSDGHQEPTKFPSCALAATPYDCQPRTPAYRRTCGTIRVAEQRPEQIERDSETTVASVNTVFEEALRLFPNPSLTPTEHSIWRAFLAEAVDQDYAAQYIWERIHNRSGRPPEQVLQELKLDWKRVVTKLARRDQVSSEARTLVEARDDSHCFMLRRKPSDPGVCVHFDHAWVIPPSLFDDSDMDPQGPLYLILQAFLTPAKTAELQALLRTDTVESQLRNLFLLSPSIHSAFRNGHIQISPPTDSPDQWNDETEIRIKNASKVHYFVSKLWPEPCGSLFLSDGSTWDGPAQMFTMETKDANLPLPDPYLFRTHYRIAASLHLFHVEARIAEGWPSPPLFQLNAMTRKTLRSLWHLVPKFIRVQCYRVLLKLGSHLYPRSFTGLVHRLPFGLYAKECSRSDRNEAEALRLVEQYTSIPAPLWVDDCQGTRTVLITTTVPGQTLEAVFHRLSYSEREQLSKDLKSVLSQLRCIPNHTPYVFGNSHGGPLNDHRLPSGTCGPFNVISEFNAFLVHRYVRKETKDKIAATHARSYRSVFTHADLHPSNILIDRGRLSGIVDWECAGFYPEYWEFTKLMYGAERFPEIQQIIRDAFTEDDYEEELEAETLLWNDTPFGV
;
A
#
# COMPACT_ATOMS: atom_id res chain seq x y z
N MET A 1 -33.50 -9.83 -58.50
CA MET A 1 -34.53 -10.82 -58.85
C MET A 1 -35.06 -11.42 -57.56
N ASP A 2 -36.32 -11.34 -57.14
CA ASP A 2 -37.53 -10.57 -57.42
C ASP A 2 -38.49 -11.06 -56.30
N LYS A 3 -39.07 -10.18 -55.44
CA LYS A 3 -40.44 -9.61 -55.53
C LYS A 3 -41.55 -10.69 -55.54
N PHE A 4 -42.67 -10.65 -54.81
CA PHE A 4 -43.34 -9.65 -53.94
C PHE A 4 -44.67 -10.23 -53.34
N ARG A 5 -45.15 -9.62 -52.22
CA ARG A 5 -46.58 -9.34 -51.82
C ARG A 5 -47.49 -10.49 -51.36
N ASN A 6 -48.43 -10.37 -50.41
CA ASN A 6 -48.98 -9.37 -49.45
C ASN A 6 -49.86 -10.18 -48.44
N SER A 7 -50.30 -9.79 -47.23
CA SER A 7 -51.09 -8.62 -46.77
C SER A 7 -51.27 -8.69 -45.22
N ASP A 8 -51.00 -7.61 -44.49
CA ASP A 8 -51.91 -6.72 -43.72
C ASP A 8 -52.34 -7.14 -42.30
N GLY A 9 -52.11 -6.22 -41.35
CA GLY A 9 -52.58 -6.26 -39.97
C GLY A 9 -51.97 -5.13 -39.11
N HIS A 10 -52.60 -3.95 -39.14
CA HIS A 10 -52.25 -2.73 -38.38
C HIS A 10 -52.36 -2.90 -36.85
N GLN A 11 -51.42 -2.32 -36.08
CA GLN A 11 -51.66 -1.90 -34.69
C GLN A 11 -50.69 -0.79 -34.23
N GLU A 12 -51.27 0.36 -33.85
CA GLU A 12 -50.75 1.44 -32.99
C GLU A 12 -51.99 2.20 -32.47
N PRO A 13 -51.92 3.11 -31.47
CA PRO A 13 -51.13 3.13 -30.22
C PRO A 13 -52.00 3.57 -29.00
N THR A 14 -51.62 3.29 -27.75
CA THR A 14 -52.26 3.96 -26.59
C THR A 14 -51.30 4.29 -25.44
N LYS A 15 -51.36 5.57 -25.05
CA LYS A 15 -50.73 6.26 -23.91
C LYS A 15 -51.39 5.86 -22.58
N PHE A 16 -50.65 5.93 -21.47
CA PHE A 16 -51.22 6.24 -20.14
C PHE A 16 -50.31 7.22 -19.33
N PRO A 17 -50.88 8.03 -18.40
CA PRO A 17 -50.34 9.32 -17.95
C PRO A 17 -49.85 9.36 -16.48
N SER A 18 -49.41 10.56 -16.03
CA SER A 18 -48.92 10.94 -14.69
C SER A 18 -49.99 11.45 -13.70
N CYS A 19 -49.72 11.35 -12.38
CA CYS A 19 -50.00 12.29 -11.25
C CYS A 19 -50.10 11.50 -9.91
N ALA A 20 -49.29 11.71 -8.86
CA ALA A 20 -49.21 12.80 -7.86
C ALA A 20 -50.09 12.61 -6.58
N LEU A 21 -49.45 12.82 -5.40
CA LEU A 21 -49.96 13.21 -4.04
C LEU A 21 -49.98 12.20 -2.84
N ALA A 22 -49.13 12.53 -1.84
CA ALA A 22 -49.37 12.78 -0.40
C ALA A 22 -49.74 11.71 0.69
N ALA A 23 -48.84 11.63 1.70
CA ALA A 23 -48.99 11.65 3.19
C ALA A 23 -49.83 10.64 4.03
N THR A 24 -49.10 9.82 4.84
CA THR A 24 -49.25 9.39 6.28
C THR A 24 -50.58 8.80 6.84
N PRO A 25 -50.64 8.24 8.09
CA PRO A 25 -49.73 7.38 8.88
C PRO A 25 -50.46 6.12 9.43
N TYR A 26 -49.77 5.03 9.84
CA TYR A 26 -50.34 4.08 10.81
C TYR A 26 -49.30 3.48 11.77
N ASP A 27 -49.69 3.57 13.03
CA ASP A 27 -49.11 3.11 14.28
C ASP A 27 -49.34 1.60 14.47
N CYS A 28 -48.35 0.84 14.98
CA CYS A 28 -48.59 -0.42 15.69
C CYS A 28 -47.34 -0.89 16.47
N GLN A 29 -47.52 -0.95 17.79
CA GLN A 29 -46.64 -1.45 18.84
C GLN A 29 -46.29 -2.96 18.76
N PRO A 30 -45.29 -3.43 19.54
CA PRO A 30 -44.69 -4.75 19.41
C PRO A 30 -45.35 -5.83 20.28
N ARG A 31 -45.29 -7.09 19.83
CA ARG A 31 -45.55 -8.28 20.66
C ARG A 31 -44.31 -9.17 20.73
N THR A 32 -43.90 -9.47 21.96
CA THR A 32 -42.94 -10.50 22.35
C THR A 32 -43.50 -11.92 22.13
N PRO A 33 -42.65 -12.96 22.28
CA PRO A 33 -42.81 -13.77 23.48
C PRO A 33 -41.49 -14.07 24.22
N ALA A 34 -41.66 -14.25 25.52
CA ALA A 34 -40.65 -14.50 26.53
C ALA A 34 -40.20 -15.98 26.60
N TYR A 35 -39.01 -16.21 27.16
CA TYR A 35 -38.85 -17.28 28.16
C TYR A 35 -37.90 -16.83 29.28
N ARG A 36 -38.44 -16.90 30.50
CA ARG A 36 -37.81 -16.55 31.78
C ARG A 36 -36.69 -17.52 32.15
N ARG A 37 -35.59 -17.00 32.72
CA ARG A 37 -34.92 -17.65 33.85
C ARG A 37 -34.79 -16.64 35.00
N THR A 38 -35.28 -17.06 36.15
CA THR A 38 -35.38 -16.34 37.42
C THR A 38 -34.02 -16.06 38.03
N CYS A 39 -33.82 -14.82 38.45
CA CYS A 39 -32.66 -14.35 39.19
C CYS A 39 -32.93 -14.49 40.70
N GLY A 40 -32.04 -15.19 41.41
CA GLY A 40 -31.94 -15.18 42.87
C GLY A 40 -30.74 -14.32 43.26
N THR A 41 -31.01 -13.19 43.91
CA THR A 41 -30.03 -12.26 44.47
C THR A 41 -29.25 -12.87 45.63
N ILE A 42 -27.91 -12.83 45.56
CA ILE A 42 -27.02 -12.65 46.72
C ILE A 42 -25.94 -11.64 46.31
N ARG A 43 -25.85 -10.53 47.06
CA ARG A 43 -24.79 -9.52 46.98
C ARG A 43 -23.52 -10.06 47.66
N VAL A 44 -22.38 -10.00 46.99
CA VAL A 44 -21.07 -9.75 47.60
C VAL A 44 -20.28 -8.85 46.65
N ALA A 45 -19.61 -7.85 47.22
CA ALA A 45 -18.97 -6.74 46.55
C ALA A 45 -17.81 -7.17 45.62
N GLU A 46 -17.79 -6.66 44.39
CA GLU A 46 -16.63 -6.71 43.49
C GLU A 46 -16.11 -5.29 43.25
N GLN A 47 -14.83 -5.10 43.55
CA GLN A 47 -14.03 -3.95 43.17
C GLN A 47 -13.78 -3.97 41.66
N ARG A 48 -13.68 -2.78 41.05
CA ARG A 48 -13.32 -2.55 39.64
C ARG A 48 -12.07 -3.33 39.21
N PRO A 49 -11.98 -3.64 37.91
CA PRO A 49 -10.84 -3.11 37.16
C PRO A 49 -11.25 -2.48 35.82
N GLU A 50 -11.02 -1.17 35.71
CA GLU A 50 -10.75 -0.48 34.45
C GLU A 50 -9.31 -0.82 34.05
N GLN A 51 -9.08 -1.61 32.97
CA GLN A 51 -7.80 -1.74 32.23
C GLN A 51 -7.80 -2.97 31.31
N ILE A 52 -8.67 -3.06 30.30
CA ILE A 52 -8.51 -4.06 29.21
C ILE A 52 -9.08 -3.45 27.91
N GLU A 53 -8.43 -2.40 27.41
CA GLU A 53 -8.66 -1.89 26.05
C GLU A 53 -7.45 -1.06 25.57
N ARG A 54 -6.25 -1.49 25.98
CA ARG A 54 -4.99 -0.78 25.74
C ARG A 54 -3.88 -1.70 25.22
N ASP A 55 -4.22 -2.91 24.77
CA ASP A 55 -3.25 -3.99 24.49
C ASP A 55 -3.15 -4.43 23.02
N SER A 56 -3.93 -3.84 22.10
CA SER A 56 -3.79 -4.09 20.64
C SER A 56 -2.94 -3.03 19.90
N GLU A 57 -2.63 -1.90 20.55
CA GLU A 57 -1.63 -0.93 20.07
C GLU A 57 -0.21 -1.27 20.55
N THR A 58 -0.07 -2.23 21.46
CA THR A 58 1.14 -2.41 22.28
C THR A 58 2.20 -3.32 21.63
N THR A 59 1.85 -4.17 20.66
CA THR A 59 2.84 -5.03 19.98
C THR A 59 3.58 -4.33 18.83
N VAL A 60 2.99 -3.29 18.22
CA VAL A 60 3.71 -2.38 17.32
C VAL A 60 4.47 -1.30 18.12
N ALA A 61 3.95 -0.91 19.30
CA ALA A 61 4.60 0.06 20.16
C ALA A 61 5.83 -0.49 20.93
N SER A 62 5.87 -1.78 21.28
CA SER A 62 6.98 -2.35 22.08
C SER A 62 8.27 -2.56 21.29
N VAL A 63 8.18 -3.00 20.03
CA VAL A 63 9.33 -3.11 19.11
C VAL A 63 9.86 -1.72 18.74
N ASN A 64 8.95 -0.74 18.60
CA ASN A 64 9.33 0.65 18.44
C ASN A 64 10.10 1.16 19.66
N THR A 65 9.78 0.78 20.91
CA THR A 65 10.55 1.32 22.06
C THR A 65 12.00 0.86 22.13
N VAL A 66 12.33 -0.42 21.89
CA VAL A 66 13.72 -0.90 21.93
C VAL A 66 14.52 -0.39 20.72
N PHE A 67 13.89 -0.38 19.54
CA PHE A 67 14.51 0.14 18.31
C PHE A 67 14.66 1.68 18.33
N GLU A 68 13.68 2.42 18.83
CA GLU A 68 13.75 3.88 18.98
C GLU A 68 14.66 4.27 20.15
N GLU A 69 14.80 3.48 21.20
CA GLU A 69 15.87 3.67 22.19
C GLU A 69 17.25 3.41 21.58
N ALA A 70 17.41 2.34 20.80
CA ALA A 70 18.64 2.10 20.06
C ALA A 70 18.95 3.24 19.07
N LEU A 71 17.96 3.70 18.27
CA LEU A 71 18.09 4.85 17.36
C LEU A 71 18.28 6.19 18.08
N ARG A 72 17.67 6.42 19.25
CA ARG A 72 17.94 7.60 20.10
C ARG A 72 19.37 7.59 20.61
N LEU A 73 19.94 6.40 20.83
CA LEU A 73 21.37 6.21 21.11
C LEU A 73 22.24 6.33 19.84
N PHE A 74 21.65 6.39 18.64
CA PHE A 74 22.29 6.65 17.36
C PHE A 74 21.95 8.06 16.83
N PRO A 75 22.41 9.16 17.46
CA PRO A 75 22.20 10.51 16.96
C PRO A 75 23.13 10.75 15.76
N ASN A 76 22.84 10.18 14.60
CA ASN A 76 23.75 10.28 13.47
C ASN A 76 23.05 10.49 12.10
N PRO A 77 23.21 11.66 11.46
CA PRO A 77 22.56 12.02 10.20
C PRO A 77 23.13 11.32 8.95
N SER A 78 23.93 10.26 9.10
CA SER A 78 24.77 9.71 8.03
C SER A 78 24.23 8.46 7.35
N LEU A 79 23.31 7.71 7.97
CA LEU A 79 22.68 6.56 7.33
C LEU A 79 21.64 7.00 6.32
N THR A 80 21.60 6.32 5.18
CA THR A 80 20.53 6.48 4.20
C THR A 80 19.21 5.90 4.73
N PRO A 81 18.04 6.34 4.23
CA PRO A 81 16.77 5.77 4.65
C PRO A 81 16.68 4.25 4.47
N THR A 82 17.25 3.70 3.40
CA THR A 82 17.28 2.25 3.15
C THR A 82 18.16 1.51 4.16
N GLU A 83 19.30 2.08 4.56
CA GLU A 83 20.14 1.50 5.63
C GLU A 83 19.41 1.47 6.97
N HIS A 84 18.67 2.54 7.30
CA HIS A 84 17.80 2.52 8.47
C HIS A 84 16.73 1.44 8.38
N SER A 85 16.09 1.26 7.21
CA SER A 85 15.13 0.18 7.00
C SER A 85 15.77 -1.21 7.16
N ILE A 86 17.00 -1.41 6.68
CA ILE A 86 17.72 -2.69 6.83
C ILE A 86 17.95 -3.02 8.30
N TRP A 87 18.40 -2.05 9.10
CA TRP A 87 18.62 -2.27 10.53
C TRP A 87 17.31 -2.44 11.32
N ARG A 88 16.25 -1.72 10.94
CA ARG A 88 14.91 -1.93 11.49
C ARG A 88 14.43 -3.35 11.21
N ALA A 89 14.59 -3.84 9.98
CA ALA A 89 14.22 -5.20 9.62
C ALA A 89 15.09 -6.26 10.35
N PHE A 90 16.39 -6.02 10.49
CA PHE A 90 17.29 -6.90 11.25
C PHE A 90 16.84 -7.06 12.71
N LEU A 91 16.53 -5.95 13.39
CA LEU A 91 16.12 -5.99 14.79
C LEU A 91 14.70 -6.51 14.97
N ALA A 92 13.75 -6.09 14.13
CA ALA A 92 12.36 -6.55 14.22
C ALA A 92 12.23 -8.06 14.00
N GLU A 93 13.02 -8.63 13.07
CA GLU A 93 12.96 -10.05 12.71
C GLU A 93 13.98 -10.92 13.47
N ALA A 94 14.77 -10.35 14.37
CA ALA A 94 15.66 -11.12 15.24
C ALA A 94 14.84 -12.06 16.16
N VAL A 95 15.43 -13.20 16.53
CA VAL A 95 14.80 -14.13 17.48
C VAL A 95 14.70 -13.50 18.86
N ASP A 96 15.72 -12.75 19.27
CA ASP A 96 15.78 -11.96 20.49
C ASP A 96 16.28 -10.56 20.12
N GLN A 97 15.38 -9.57 20.21
CA GLN A 97 15.64 -8.21 19.75
C GLN A 97 16.69 -7.51 20.64
N ASP A 98 16.67 -7.77 21.95
CA ASP A 98 17.60 -7.18 22.91
C ASP A 98 19.00 -7.75 22.71
N TYR A 99 19.11 -9.07 22.52
CA TYR A 99 20.40 -9.73 22.22
C TYR A 99 21.01 -9.20 20.92
N ALA A 100 20.20 -9.05 19.87
CA ALA A 100 20.63 -8.51 18.58
C ALA A 100 21.06 -7.03 18.69
N ALA A 101 20.29 -6.21 19.42
CA ALA A 101 20.61 -4.81 19.66
C ALA A 101 21.91 -4.65 20.47
N GLN A 102 22.09 -5.46 21.52
CA GLN A 102 23.31 -5.46 22.33
C GLN A 102 24.54 -5.82 21.49
N TYR A 103 24.44 -6.81 20.61
CA TYR A 103 25.54 -7.16 19.69
C TYR A 103 25.96 -5.97 18.82
N ILE A 104 25.00 -5.26 18.20
CA ILE A 104 25.30 -4.07 17.39
C ILE A 104 25.93 -2.98 18.27
N TRP A 105 25.38 -2.74 19.46
CA TRP A 105 25.87 -1.74 20.40
C TRP A 105 27.33 -2.00 20.82
N GLU A 106 27.67 -3.23 21.19
CA GLU A 106 29.02 -3.62 21.58
C GLU A 106 30.03 -3.43 20.44
N ARG A 107 29.62 -3.72 19.20
CA ARG A 107 30.49 -3.55 18.01
C ARG A 107 30.80 -2.08 17.75
N ILE A 108 29.82 -1.19 17.95
CA ILE A 108 29.98 0.26 17.81
C ILE A 108 30.82 0.85 18.94
N HIS A 109 30.58 0.44 20.19
CA HIS A 109 31.24 0.99 21.37
C HIS A 109 32.58 0.33 21.72
N ASN A 110 33.00 -0.67 20.95
CA ASN A 110 34.33 -1.23 21.08
C ASN A 110 35.38 -0.12 20.90
N ARG A 111 36.36 -0.03 21.81
CA ARG A 111 37.37 1.05 21.95
C ARG A 111 38.41 1.06 20.82
N SER A 112 37.96 0.94 19.58
CA SER A 112 38.74 0.87 18.35
C SER A 112 38.99 2.24 17.73
N GLY A 113 38.36 3.32 18.23
CA GLY A 113 38.48 4.68 17.70
C GLY A 113 37.85 4.90 16.31
N ARG A 114 37.08 3.92 15.81
CA ARG A 114 36.42 3.97 14.51
C ARG A 114 35.07 4.71 14.61
N PRO A 115 34.66 5.44 13.57
CA PRO A 115 33.35 6.08 13.54
C PRO A 115 32.23 5.02 13.50
N PRO A 116 31.14 5.17 14.28
CA PRO A 116 30.01 4.22 14.32
C PRO A 116 29.45 3.84 12.93
N GLU A 117 29.45 4.78 12.00
CA GLU A 117 28.97 4.64 10.62
C GLU A 117 29.75 3.59 9.85
N GLN A 118 31.08 3.62 9.99
CA GLN A 118 31.94 2.65 9.33
C GLN A 118 31.67 1.25 9.89
N VAL A 119 31.49 1.13 11.21
CA VAL A 119 31.17 -0.15 11.84
C VAL A 119 29.83 -0.69 11.35
N LEU A 120 28.81 0.17 11.27
CA LEU A 120 27.49 -0.21 10.75
C LEU A 120 27.56 -0.61 9.27
N GLN A 121 28.35 0.09 8.44
CA GLN A 121 28.54 -0.32 7.04
C GLN A 121 29.23 -1.68 6.91
N GLU A 122 30.25 -1.95 7.72
CA GLU A 122 30.91 -3.26 7.78
C GLU A 122 29.93 -4.36 8.21
N LEU A 123 29.17 -4.14 9.29
CA LEU A 123 28.14 -5.08 9.76
C LEU A 123 27.05 -5.30 8.72
N LYS A 124 26.65 -4.26 7.96
CA LYS A 124 25.68 -4.37 6.87
C LYS A 124 26.20 -5.28 5.77
N LEU A 125 27.47 -5.16 5.39
CA LEU A 125 28.10 -6.02 4.39
C LEU A 125 28.19 -7.48 4.87
N ASP A 126 28.54 -7.70 6.14
CA ASP A 126 28.53 -9.02 6.76
C ASP A 126 27.11 -9.61 6.78
N TRP A 127 26.12 -8.81 7.16
CA TRP A 127 24.71 -9.21 7.15
C TRP A 127 24.24 -9.59 5.74
N LYS A 128 24.56 -8.76 4.74
CA LYS A 128 24.26 -9.04 3.32
C LYS A 128 24.83 -10.38 2.88
N ARG A 129 26.08 -10.69 3.28
CA ARG A 129 26.71 -11.98 2.98
C ARG A 129 25.97 -13.14 3.64
N VAL A 130 25.59 -13.01 4.91
CA VAL A 130 24.84 -14.04 5.65
C VAL A 130 23.49 -14.34 4.99
N VAL A 131 22.66 -13.32 4.74
CA VAL A 131 21.34 -13.54 4.13
C VAL A 131 21.46 -14.07 2.69
N THR A 132 22.48 -13.62 1.95
CA THR A 132 22.76 -14.17 0.61
C THR A 132 23.12 -15.66 0.68
N LYS A 133 23.91 -16.07 1.68
CA LYS A 133 24.24 -17.48 1.91
C LYS A 133 23.00 -18.31 2.25
N LEU A 134 22.13 -17.81 3.13
CA LEU A 134 20.85 -18.43 3.48
C LEU A 134 19.87 -18.55 2.30
N ALA A 135 20.10 -17.81 1.22
CA ALA A 135 19.27 -17.83 0.03
C ALA A 135 19.91 -18.52 -1.20
N ARG A 136 21.12 -19.09 -1.06
CA ARG A 136 21.81 -19.79 -2.15
C ARG A 136 21.01 -20.97 -2.70
N ARG A 137 21.26 -21.29 -3.97
CA ARG A 137 20.71 -22.47 -4.65
C ARG A 137 21.70 -23.63 -4.58
N ASP A 138 21.32 -24.65 -3.83
CA ASP A 138 22.07 -25.91 -3.77
C ASP A 138 21.42 -26.93 -4.72
N GLN A 139 22.25 -27.83 -5.26
CA GLN A 139 21.73 -28.93 -6.08
C GLN A 139 20.93 -29.91 -5.21
N VAL A 140 19.85 -30.44 -5.78
CA VAL A 140 19.01 -31.47 -5.14
C VAL A 140 19.30 -32.79 -5.84
N SER A 141 19.64 -33.83 -5.07
CA SER A 141 19.93 -35.17 -5.58
C SER A 141 18.72 -35.79 -6.29
N SER A 142 18.95 -36.71 -7.23
CA SER A 142 17.86 -37.38 -7.97
C SER A 142 16.91 -38.17 -7.06
N GLU A 143 17.43 -38.74 -5.97
CA GLU A 143 16.65 -39.47 -4.96
C GLU A 143 15.70 -38.52 -4.21
N ALA A 144 16.22 -37.41 -3.68
CA ALA A 144 15.42 -36.42 -2.97
C ALA A 144 14.34 -35.79 -3.87
N ARG A 145 14.65 -35.56 -5.15
CA ARG A 145 13.67 -35.08 -6.16
C ARG A 145 12.50 -36.03 -6.30
N THR A 146 12.78 -37.32 -6.45
CA THR A 146 11.75 -38.36 -6.60
C THR A 146 10.83 -38.42 -5.38
N LEU A 147 11.41 -38.28 -4.19
CA LEU A 147 10.67 -38.37 -2.92
C LEU A 147 9.79 -37.15 -2.67
N VAL A 148 10.28 -35.94 -2.97
CA VAL A 148 9.46 -34.72 -2.81
C VAL A 148 8.36 -34.64 -3.87
N GLU A 149 8.63 -35.11 -5.09
CA GLU A 149 7.60 -35.25 -6.13
C GLU A 149 6.53 -36.27 -5.72
N ALA A 150 6.90 -37.38 -5.07
CA ALA A 150 5.95 -38.33 -4.53
C ALA A 150 5.13 -37.74 -3.38
N ARG A 151 5.75 -36.97 -2.48
CA ARG A 151 5.07 -36.28 -1.37
C ARG A 151 4.04 -35.27 -1.89
N ASP A 152 4.44 -34.47 -2.86
CA ASP A 152 3.69 -33.31 -3.35
C ASP A 152 2.77 -33.67 -4.53
N ASP A 153 2.76 -34.95 -4.95
CA ASP A 153 2.03 -35.47 -6.12
C ASP A 153 2.39 -34.69 -7.41
N SER A 154 3.68 -34.38 -7.57
CA SER A 154 4.24 -33.55 -8.66
C SER A 154 3.50 -32.23 -8.86
N HIS A 155 3.05 -31.62 -7.76
CA HIS A 155 2.25 -30.40 -7.77
C HIS A 155 2.90 -29.32 -6.90
N CYS A 156 3.04 -28.11 -7.44
CA CYS A 156 3.46 -26.98 -6.61
C CYS A 156 2.33 -26.58 -5.66
N PHE A 157 2.68 -26.34 -4.40
CA PHE A 157 1.72 -26.00 -3.36
C PHE A 157 0.95 -24.69 -3.63
N MET A 158 1.49 -23.77 -4.44
CA MET A 158 0.87 -22.48 -4.72
C MET A 158 -0.29 -22.51 -5.72
N LEU A 159 -0.70 -23.68 -6.23
CA LEU A 159 -1.92 -23.82 -7.03
C LEU A 159 -3.13 -24.05 -6.12
N ARG A 160 -4.20 -23.24 -6.30
CA ARG A 160 -5.44 -23.34 -5.50
C ARG A 160 -6.16 -24.69 -5.64
N ARG A 161 -5.98 -25.37 -6.77
CA ARG A 161 -6.53 -26.69 -7.07
C ARG A 161 -5.53 -27.44 -7.93
N LYS A 162 -5.44 -28.76 -7.74
CA LYS A 162 -4.79 -29.64 -8.72
C LYS A 162 -5.47 -29.44 -10.08
N PRO A 163 -4.71 -29.32 -11.18
CA PRO A 163 -5.32 -29.23 -12.49
C PRO A 163 -6.21 -30.45 -12.70
N SER A 164 -7.48 -30.23 -13.01
CA SER A 164 -8.42 -31.33 -13.32
C SER A 164 -8.09 -31.99 -14.66
N ASP A 165 -7.32 -31.31 -15.50
CA ASP A 165 -6.90 -31.75 -16.82
C ASP A 165 -5.43 -32.24 -16.79
N PRO A 166 -5.16 -33.53 -17.08
CA PRO A 166 -3.81 -34.08 -17.18
C PRO A 166 -2.94 -33.44 -18.27
N GLY A 167 -3.51 -32.67 -19.21
CA GLY A 167 -2.79 -32.00 -20.28
C GLY A 167 -2.10 -30.68 -19.89
N VAL A 168 -2.33 -30.16 -18.68
CA VAL A 168 -1.66 -28.95 -18.19
C VAL A 168 -0.23 -29.31 -17.78
N CYS A 169 0.76 -28.84 -18.55
CA CYS A 169 2.16 -29.01 -18.19
C CYS A 169 2.46 -28.20 -16.93
N VAL A 170 2.81 -28.89 -15.84
CA VAL A 170 3.16 -28.26 -14.57
C VAL A 170 4.67 -28.09 -14.54
N HIS A 171 5.14 -26.84 -14.43
CA HIS A 171 6.55 -26.53 -14.29
C HIS A 171 6.89 -26.19 -12.84
N PHE A 172 7.81 -26.94 -12.24
CA PHE A 172 8.28 -26.73 -10.88
C PHE A 172 9.79 -26.97 -10.76
N ASP A 173 10.39 -26.27 -9.81
CA ASP A 173 11.74 -26.44 -9.32
C ASP A 173 11.70 -27.05 -7.90
N HIS A 174 12.75 -27.80 -7.57
CA HIS A 174 12.97 -28.32 -6.22
C HIS A 174 13.70 -27.27 -5.39
N ALA A 175 13.01 -26.72 -4.40
CA ALA A 175 13.51 -25.64 -3.57
C ALA A 175 13.88 -26.17 -2.18
N TRP A 176 15.15 -26.03 -1.79
CA TRP A 176 15.50 -26.07 -0.37
C TRP A 176 14.81 -24.89 0.36
N VAL A 177 14.43 -25.04 1.62
CA VAL A 177 13.98 -23.88 2.42
C VAL A 177 15.21 -23.08 2.82
N ILE A 178 16.20 -23.75 3.42
CA ILE A 178 17.53 -23.22 3.73
C ILE A 178 18.58 -24.12 3.04
N PRO A 179 19.59 -23.57 2.33
CA PRO A 179 20.59 -24.37 1.64
C PRO A 179 21.39 -25.24 2.63
N PRO A 180 21.48 -26.56 2.42
CA PRO A 180 22.29 -27.46 3.27
C PRO A 180 23.75 -27.03 3.39
N SER A 181 24.31 -26.42 2.34
CA SER A 181 25.72 -25.97 2.30
C SER A 181 26.05 -24.74 3.14
N LEU A 182 25.08 -24.19 3.88
CA LEU A 182 25.22 -22.93 4.63
C LEU A 182 26.49 -22.87 5.48
N PHE A 183 26.86 -23.97 6.14
CA PHE A 183 27.97 -24.07 7.10
C PHE A 183 29.21 -24.80 6.56
N ASP A 184 29.28 -25.07 5.26
CA ASP A 184 30.32 -25.94 4.68
C ASP A 184 31.61 -25.19 4.29
N ASP A 185 31.58 -23.85 4.26
CA ASP A 185 32.71 -23.02 3.88
C ASP A 185 33.33 -22.24 5.06
N SER A 186 34.53 -21.71 4.85
CA SER A 186 35.31 -21.02 5.88
C SER A 186 34.69 -19.69 6.34
N ASP A 187 33.72 -19.14 5.60
CA ASP A 187 33.05 -17.90 6.01
C ASP A 187 32.23 -18.11 7.29
N MET A 188 31.72 -19.32 7.52
CA MET A 188 30.94 -19.69 8.71
C MET A 188 31.81 -20.31 9.82
N ASP A 189 33.06 -19.86 9.94
CA ASP A 189 33.89 -20.15 11.12
C ASP A 189 33.15 -19.67 12.39
N PRO A 190 33.02 -20.50 13.45
CA PRO A 190 32.35 -20.11 14.70
C PRO A 190 32.90 -18.85 15.39
N GLN A 191 34.15 -18.47 15.12
CA GLN A 191 34.78 -17.23 15.61
C GLN A 191 34.77 -16.11 14.56
N GLY A 192 34.32 -16.41 13.34
CA GLY A 192 34.24 -15.48 12.23
C GLY A 192 33.08 -14.49 12.33
N PRO A 193 33.18 -13.33 11.66
CA PRO A 193 32.19 -12.26 11.77
C PRO A 193 30.80 -12.67 11.24
N LEU A 194 30.73 -13.47 10.18
CA LEU A 194 29.46 -13.90 9.58
C LEU A 194 28.69 -14.84 10.50
N TYR A 195 29.39 -15.75 11.18
CA TYR A 195 28.75 -16.63 12.16
C TYR A 195 28.25 -15.86 13.39
N LEU A 196 29.05 -14.90 13.88
CA LEU A 196 28.67 -14.08 15.04
C LEU A 196 27.45 -13.20 14.77
N ILE A 197 27.34 -12.58 13.58
CA ILE A 197 26.15 -11.78 13.25
C ILE A 197 24.92 -12.68 12.99
N LEU A 198 25.11 -13.90 12.47
CA LEU A 198 24.03 -14.90 12.39
C LEU A 198 23.55 -15.29 13.79
N GLN A 199 24.47 -15.49 14.75
CA GLN A 199 24.12 -15.75 16.14
C GLN A 199 23.44 -14.55 16.80
N ALA A 200 23.86 -13.32 16.50
CA ALA A 200 23.16 -12.13 16.99
C ALA A 200 21.70 -12.11 16.50
N PHE A 201 21.46 -12.48 15.25
CA PHE A 201 20.13 -12.50 14.65
C PHE A 201 19.25 -13.66 15.14
N LEU A 202 19.79 -14.88 15.21
CA LEU A 202 19.02 -16.08 15.58
C LEU A 202 19.10 -16.46 17.06
N THR A 203 20.09 -15.96 17.80
CA THR A 203 20.64 -16.50 19.07
C THR A 203 21.57 -17.70 18.88
N PRO A 204 22.52 -17.95 19.81
CA PRO A 204 23.38 -19.13 19.77
C PRO A 204 22.62 -20.46 19.77
N ALA A 205 21.53 -20.56 20.55
CA ALA A 205 20.75 -21.78 20.68
C ALA A 205 20.07 -22.16 19.36
N LYS A 206 19.36 -21.22 18.73
CA LYS A 206 18.70 -21.46 17.44
C LYS A 206 19.71 -21.62 16.29
N THR A 207 20.86 -20.95 16.34
CA THR A 207 21.93 -21.18 15.35
C THR A 207 22.46 -22.62 15.43
N ALA A 208 22.64 -23.16 16.64
CA ALA A 208 23.02 -24.56 16.83
C ALA A 208 21.94 -25.54 16.37
N GLU A 209 20.66 -25.23 16.65
CA GLU A 209 19.51 -26.00 16.14
C GLU A 209 19.48 -26.03 14.60
N LEU A 210 19.66 -24.88 13.95
CA LEU A 210 19.74 -24.78 12.49
C LEU A 210 20.90 -25.61 11.93
N GLN A 211 22.07 -25.52 12.55
CA GLN A 211 23.24 -26.29 12.12
C GLN A 211 23.02 -27.80 12.27
N ALA A 212 22.38 -28.24 13.35
CA ALA A 212 22.05 -29.66 13.55
C ALA A 212 21.07 -30.19 12.49
N LEU A 213 20.05 -29.39 12.15
CA LEU A 213 19.07 -29.76 11.11
C LEU A 213 19.72 -29.88 9.73
N LEU A 214 20.59 -28.95 9.36
CA LEU A 214 21.24 -28.95 8.04
C LEU A 214 22.33 -30.01 7.88
N ARG A 215 23.01 -30.40 8.97
CA ARG A 215 24.03 -31.46 8.95
C ARG A 215 23.44 -32.87 8.97
N THR A 216 22.18 -33.02 9.36
CA THR A 216 21.51 -34.32 9.34
C THR A 216 21.18 -34.68 7.89
N ASP A 217 21.81 -35.72 7.37
CA ASP A 217 21.64 -36.17 5.98
C ASP A 217 20.87 -37.49 5.90
N THR A 218 19.64 -37.49 6.41
CA THR A 218 18.69 -38.59 6.24
C THR A 218 17.63 -38.20 5.21
N VAL A 219 16.96 -39.18 4.61
CA VAL A 219 15.84 -38.93 3.70
C VAL A 219 14.76 -38.05 4.36
N GLU A 220 14.45 -38.32 5.63
CA GLU A 220 13.48 -37.54 6.39
C GLU A 220 13.92 -36.08 6.56
N SER A 221 15.18 -35.84 6.97
CA SER A 221 15.69 -34.47 7.19
C SER A 221 15.78 -33.68 5.88
N GLN A 222 16.12 -34.35 4.77
CA GLN A 222 16.09 -33.71 3.44
C GLN A 222 14.67 -33.27 3.08
N LEU A 223 13.66 -34.13 3.22
CA LEU A 223 12.26 -33.77 2.93
C LEU A 223 11.74 -32.65 3.84
N ARG A 224 12.16 -32.61 5.10
CA ARG A 224 11.87 -31.52 6.04
C ARG A 224 12.44 -30.17 5.58
N ASN A 225 13.38 -30.13 4.65
CA ASN A 225 13.96 -28.90 4.13
C ASN A 225 13.65 -28.68 2.64
N LEU A 226 12.79 -29.49 2.01
CA LEU A 226 12.59 -29.47 0.56
C LEU A 226 11.10 -29.35 0.18
N PHE A 227 10.80 -28.58 -0.86
CA PHE A 227 9.44 -28.39 -1.39
C PHE A 227 9.44 -27.94 -2.85
N LEU A 228 8.29 -28.08 -3.53
CA LEU A 228 8.13 -27.71 -4.94
C LEU A 228 7.57 -26.28 -5.12
N LEU A 229 8.26 -25.48 -5.94
CA LEU A 229 7.87 -24.12 -6.32
C LEU A 229 7.92 -23.94 -7.83
N SER A 230 7.05 -23.13 -8.44
CA SER A 230 7.26 -22.73 -9.84
C SER A 230 8.56 -21.91 -9.97
N PRO A 231 9.26 -21.93 -11.12
CA PRO A 231 10.56 -21.28 -11.26
C PRO A 231 10.57 -19.77 -10.92
N SER A 232 9.50 -19.07 -11.30
CA SER A 232 9.31 -17.65 -10.99
C SER A 232 9.16 -17.41 -9.48
N ILE A 233 8.37 -18.25 -8.80
CA ILE A 233 8.18 -18.16 -7.35
C ILE A 233 9.43 -18.58 -6.59
N HIS A 234 10.15 -19.62 -7.05
CA HIS A 234 11.41 -20.03 -6.46
C HIS A 234 12.45 -18.90 -6.54
N SER A 235 12.52 -18.21 -7.69
CA SER A 235 13.36 -17.01 -7.82
C SER A 235 12.93 -15.91 -6.83
N ALA A 236 11.62 -15.63 -6.72
CA ALA A 236 11.10 -14.63 -5.79
C ALA A 236 11.42 -14.98 -4.32
N PHE A 237 11.26 -16.25 -3.94
CA PHE A 237 11.60 -16.77 -2.62
C PHE A 237 13.07 -16.50 -2.29
N ARG A 238 14.00 -16.89 -3.17
CA ARG A 238 15.44 -16.71 -2.94
C ARG A 238 15.90 -15.26 -2.94
N ASN A 239 15.21 -14.37 -3.63
CA ASN A 239 15.53 -12.96 -3.60
C ASN A 239 14.79 -12.20 -2.48
N GLY A 240 14.12 -12.92 -1.58
CA GLY A 240 13.36 -12.31 -0.47
C GLY A 240 12.17 -11.47 -0.94
N HIS A 241 11.66 -11.68 -2.15
CA HIS A 241 10.52 -10.93 -2.66
C HIS A 241 9.17 -11.42 -2.13
N ILE A 242 9.16 -12.58 -1.47
CA ILE A 242 7.98 -13.17 -0.87
C ILE A 242 8.29 -13.69 0.53
N GLN A 243 7.30 -13.64 1.40
CA GLN A 243 7.31 -14.27 2.71
C GLN A 243 6.26 -15.35 2.77
N ILE A 244 6.57 -16.45 3.45
CA ILE A 244 5.64 -17.56 3.72
C ILE A 244 5.42 -17.60 5.22
N SER A 245 4.16 -17.56 5.66
CA SER A 245 3.78 -17.60 7.07
C SER A 245 2.53 -18.47 7.30
N PRO A 246 2.39 -19.11 8.47
CA PRO A 246 1.17 -19.82 8.80
C PRO A 246 -0.02 -18.86 8.97
N PRO A 247 -1.27 -19.35 9.00
CA PRO A 247 -2.45 -18.54 9.23
C PRO A 247 -2.43 -18.19 10.71
N THR A 248 -2.08 -16.96 11.03
CA THR A 248 -2.13 -16.46 12.39
C THR A 248 -3.15 -15.34 12.47
N ASP A 249 -3.89 -15.28 13.58
CA ASP A 249 -4.85 -14.19 13.82
C ASP A 249 -4.13 -12.87 14.15
N SER A 250 -2.84 -12.93 14.51
CA SER A 250 -1.93 -11.78 14.63
C SER A 250 -0.46 -12.14 14.31
N PRO A 251 0.42 -11.16 13.99
CA PRO A 251 1.85 -11.39 13.70
C PRO A 251 2.64 -12.03 14.86
N ASP A 252 2.24 -11.79 16.10
CA ASP A 252 2.93 -12.25 17.32
C ASP A 252 2.76 -13.75 17.61
N GLN A 253 2.01 -14.49 16.78
CA GLN A 253 1.64 -15.88 17.04
C GLN A 253 2.51 -16.92 16.34
N TRP A 254 3.40 -16.56 15.41
CA TRP A 254 4.37 -17.54 14.90
C TRP A 254 5.52 -17.67 15.90
N ASN A 255 5.28 -18.48 16.93
CA ASN A 255 6.18 -18.79 18.03
C ASN A 255 6.49 -20.29 18.07
N ASP A 256 7.28 -20.71 19.06
CA ASP A 256 7.75 -22.08 19.20
C ASP A 256 6.58 -23.07 19.44
N GLU A 257 5.48 -22.64 20.08
CA GLU A 257 4.27 -23.48 20.23
C GLU A 257 3.57 -23.73 18.89
N THR A 258 3.45 -22.68 18.06
CA THR A 258 2.93 -22.80 16.70
C THR A 258 3.79 -23.72 15.85
N GLU A 259 5.12 -23.65 15.97
CA GLU A 259 6.04 -24.57 15.29
C GLU A 259 5.82 -26.03 15.72
N ILE A 260 5.71 -26.29 17.02
CA ILE A 260 5.47 -27.65 17.55
C ILE A 260 4.15 -28.22 16.99
N ARG A 261 3.10 -27.39 16.94
CA ARG A 261 1.80 -27.78 16.38
C ARG A 261 1.89 -28.12 14.89
N ILE A 262 2.61 -27.29 14.11
CA ILE A 262 2.76 -27.47 12.66
C ILE A 262 3.64 -28.68 12.34
N LYS A 263 4.71 -28.92 13.10
CA LYS A 263 5.70 -29.97 12.84
C LYS A 263 5.10 -31.38 12.77
N ASN A 264 4.02 -31.61 13.52
CA ASN A 264 3.30 -32.89 13.60
C ASN A 264 2.04 -32.95 12.73
N ALA A 265 1.72 -31.89 11.98
CA ALA A 265 0.53 -31.84 11.15
C ALA A 265 0.75 -32.52 9.80
N SER A 266 -0.24 -33.29 9.33
CA SER A 266 -0.27 -33.86 7.98
C SER A 266 -0.82 -32.87 6.93
N LYS A 267 -1.42 -31.77 7.38
CA LYS A 267 -2.00 -30.71 6.55
C LYS A 267 -1.86 -29.36 7.22
N VAL A 268 -1.31 -28.39 6.50
CA VAL A 268 -1.02 -27.04 7.00
C VAL A 268 -1.43 -26.02 5.94
N HIS A 269 -2.08 -24.94 6.39
CA HIS A 269 -2.38 -23.78 5.55
C HIS A 269 -1.26 -22.75 5.70
N TYR A 270 -0.87 -22.08 4.63
CA TYR A 270 0.12 -21.01 4.65
C TYR A 270 -0.37 -19.83 3.81
N PHE A 271 0.05 -18.63 4.16
CA PHE A 271 -0.01 -17.46 3.31
C PHE A 271 1.35 -17.22 2.67
N VAL A 272 1.35 -16.85 1.40
CA VAL A 272 2.49 -16.25 0.73
C VAL A 272 2.15 -14.81 0.38
N SER A 273 3.00 -13.88 0.78
CA SER A 273 2.80 -12.43 0.62
C SER A 273 3.97 -11.82 -0.13
N LYS A 274 3.71 -10.90 -1.05
CA LYS A 274 4.75 -10.11 -1.72
C LYS A 274 5.31 -9.07 -0.77
N LEU A 275 6.62 -8.88 -0.82
CA LEU A 275 7.30 -7.80 -0.12
C LEU A 275 7.38 -6.54 -1.00
N TRP A 276 7.34 -5.40 -0.31
CA TRP A 276 7.36 -4.03 -0.82
C TRP A 276 8.58 -3.32 -0.20
N PRO A 277 9.09 -2.21 -0.75
CA PRO A 277 8.45 -1.29 -1.70
C PRO A 277 8.80 -1.48 -3.18
N GLU A 278 9.89 -2.17 -3.52
CA GLU A 278 10.19 -2.45 -4.94
C GLU A 278 9.40 -3.68 -5.42
N PRO A 279 8.67 -3.58 -6.54
CA PRO A 279 7.88 -4.71 -7.03
C PRO A 279 8.78 -5.84 -7.55
N CYS A 280 8.41 -7.07 -7.25
CA CYS A 280 9.15 -8.28 -7.67
C CYS A 280 8.84 -8.77 -9.10
N GLY A 281 8.23 -7.92 -9.92
CA GLY A 281 7.79 -8.26 -11.28
C GLY A 281 6.59 -9.20 -11.31
N SER A 282 6.27 -9.70 -12.51
CA SER A 282 5.20 -10.69 -12.70
C SER A 282 5.62 -12.06 -12.19
N LEU A 283 4.82 -12.61 -11.27
CA LEU A 283 5.03 -13.94 -10.73
C LEU A 283 4.11 -14.96 -11.40
N PHE A 284 4.66 -16.10 -11.79
CA PHE A 284 3.93 -17.15 -12.49
C PHE A 284 3.79 -18.40 -11.64
N LEU A 285 2.58 -18.93 -11.55
CA LEU A 285 2.29 -20.22 -10.92
C LEU A 285 2.69 -21.36 -11.87
N SER A 286 2.70 -22.58 -11.36
CA SER A 286 3.19 -23.74 -12.11
C SER A 286 2.30 -24.15 -13.28
N ASP A 287 1.06 -23.67 -13.36
CA ASP A 287 0.15 -23.84 -14.50
C ASP A 287 0.29 -22.73 -15.56
N GLY A 288 1.23 -21.79 -15.36
CA GLY A 288 1.47 -20.64 -16.23
C GLY A 288 0.57 -19.43 -15.93
N SER A 289 -0.38 -19.53 -14.99
CA SER A 289 -1.20 -18.39 -14.58
C SER A 289 -0.40 -17.35 -13.79
N THR A 290 -0.81 -16.08 -13.87
CA THR A 290 -0.17 -14.98 -13.14
C THR A 290 -0.71 -14.87 -11.72
N TRP A 291 0.18 -14.61 -10.75
CA TRP A 291 -0.21 -14.23 -9.41
C TRP A 291 -0.20 -12.70 -9.27
N ASP A 292 -1.39 -12.10 -9.40
CA ASP A 292 -1.53 -10.63 -9.40
C ASP A 292 -1.82 -10.04 -8.01
N GLY A 293 -2.31 -10.85 -7.07
CA GLY A 293 -2.65 -10.40 -5.72
C GLY A 293 -1.44 -10.05 -4.83
N PRO A 294 -1.64 -9.32 -3.72
CA PRO A 294 -0.59 -9.02 -2.75
C PRO A 294 -0.24 -10.22 -1.85
N ALA A 295 -1.22 -11.09 -1.60
CA ALA A 295 -1.08 -12.31 -0.82
C ALA A 295 -1.93 -13.43 -1.42
N GLN A 296 -1.56 -14.68 -1.14
CA GLN A 296 -2.32 -15.87 -1.53
C GLN A 296 -2.22 -16.93 -0.43
N MET A 297 -3.34 -17.55 -0.08
CA MET A 297 -3.34 -18.74 0.78
C MET A 297 -3.10 -20.00 -0.06
N PHE A 298 -2.32 -20.92 0.48
CA PHE A 298 -2.09 -22.24 -0.07
C PHE A 298 -2.04 -23.32 1.02
N THR A 299 -2.05 -24.59 0.61
CA THR A 299 -2.09 -25.73 1.54
C THR A 299 -0.98 -26.71 1.21
N MET A 300 -0.23 -27.10 2.22
CA MET A 300 0.70 -28.22 2.18
C MET A 300 0.05 -29.42 2.86
N GLU A 301 0.00 -30.57 2.20
CA GLU A 301 -0.54 -31.80 2.77
C GLU A 301 0.26 -33.02 2.31
N THR A 302 0.41 -33.99 3.19
CA THR A 302 1.01 -35.30 2.88
C THR A 302 0.05 -36.41 3.28
N LYS A 303 0.00 -37.45 2.44
CA LYS A 303 -0.79 -38.67 2.70
C LYS A 303 0.04 -39.79 3.30
N ASP A 304 1.36 -39.69 3.21
CA ASP A 304 2.32 -40.68 3.70
C ASP A 304 3.07 -40.11 4.91
N ALA A 305 2.93 -40.77 6.06
CA ALA A 305 3.61 -40.37 7.28
C ALA A 305 5.15 -40.44 7.16
N ASN A 306 5.68 -41.21 6.21
CA ASN A 306 7.12 -41.31 5.94
C ASN A 306 7.64 -40.19 5.04
N LEU A 307 6.75 -39.37 4.45
CA LEU A 307 7.09 -38.24 3.59
C LEU A 307 6.65 -36.93 4.29
N PRO A 308 7.46 -36.42 5.24
CA PRO A 308 7.05 -35.30 6.07
C PRO A 308 6.98 -33.98 5.29
N LEU A 309 6.10 -33.08 5.76
CA LEU A 309 6.06 -31.69 5.33
C LEU A 309 7.29 -30.92 5.83
N PRO A 310 7.67 -29.81 5.15
CA PRO A 310 8.83 -29.02 5.56
C PRO A 310 8.74 -28.53 7.02
N ASP A 311 9.88 -28.44 7.68
CA ASP A 311 9.98 -28.03 9.07
C ASP A 311 9.62 -26.54 9.23
N PRO A 312 8.65 -26.20 10.11
CA PRO A 312 8.22 -24.83 10.29
C PRO A 312 9.33 -23.90 10.81
N TYR A 313 10.33 -24.42 11.53
CA TYR A 313 11.47 -23.63 11.99
C TYR A 313 12.33 -23.14 10.81
N LEU A 314 12.52 -23.97 9.78
CA LEU A 314 13.25 -23.58 8.57
C LEU A 314 12.47 -22.51 7.78
N PHE A 315 11.15 -22.65 7.67
CA PHE A 315 10.31 -21.63 7.05
C PHE A 315 10.37 -20.31 7.82
N ARG A 316 10.33 -20.35 9.16
CA ARG A 316 10.45 -19.15 10.00
C ARG A 316 11.82 -18.50 9.86
N THR A 317 12.88 -19.31 9.77
CA THR A 317 14.24 -18.82 9.50
C THR A 317 14.29 -18.06 8.18
N HIS A 318 13.69 -18.60 7.10
CA HIS A 318 13.60 -17.88 5.83
C HIS A 318 12.70 -16.64 5.92
N TYR A 319 11.55 -16.74 6.59
CA TYR A 319 10.62 -15.62 6.80
C TYR A 319 11.33 -14.40 7.41
N ARG A 320 12.12 -14.64 8.46
CA ARG A 320 12.88 -13.60 9.19
C ARG A 320 13.89 -12.87 8.30
N ILE A 321 14.55 -13.57 7.38
CA ILE A 321 15.57 -12.94 6.50
C ILE A 321 14.98 -12.31 5.23
N ALA A 322 13.75 -12.65 4.85
CA ALA A 322 13.17 -12.24 3.57
C ALA A 322 13.11 -10.71 3.43
N ALA A 323 12.72 -9.99 4.49
CA ALA A 323 12.71 -8.53 4.49
C ALA A 323 14.11 -7.93 4.25
N SER A 324 15.15 -8.50 4.87
CA SER A 324 16.54 -8.04 4.66
C SER A 324 17.00 -8.30 3.22
N LEU A 325 16.74 -9.49 2.67
CA LEU A 325 17.03 -9.80 1.27
C LEU A 325 16.33 -8.82 0.32
N HIS A 326 15.06 -8.53 0.56
CA HIS A 326 14.30 -7.57 -0.22
C HIS A 326 14.90 -6.17 -0.16
N LEU A 327 15.26 -5.70 1.03
CA LEU A 327 15.83 -4.36 1.22
C LEU A 327 17.22 -4.22 0.57
N PHE A 328 18.02 -5.29 0.50
CA PHE A 328 19.26 -5.27 -0.28
C PHE A 328 19.02 -5.21 -1.79
N HIS A 329 17.92 -5.81 -2.27
CA HIS A 329 17.47 -5.60 -3.65
C HIS A 329 17.05 -4.14 -3.87
N VAL A 330 16.25 -3.58 -2.96
CA VAL A 330 15.82 -2.17 -2.99
C VAL A 330 17.03 -1.22 -3.02
N GLU A 331 18.02 -1.44 -2.16
CA GLU A 331 19.28 -0.68 -2.13
C GLU A 331 19.99 -0.73 -3.50
N ALA A 332 20.06 -1.90 -4.14
CA ALA A 332 20.63 -2.03 -5.48
C ALA A 332 19.83 -1.24 -6.53
N ARG A 333 18.50 -1.29 -6.49
CA ARG A 333 17.61 -0.52 -7.38
C ARG A 333 17.73 0.99 -7.18
N ILE A 334 18.03 1.44 -5.96
CA ILE A 334 18.32 2.86 -5.67
C ILE A 334 19.68 3.25 -6.23
N ALA A 335 20.70 2.38 -6.07
CA ALA A 335 22.06 2.61 -6.57
C ALA A 335 22.14 2.70 -8.11
N GLU A 336 21.20 2.08 -8.84
CA GLU A 336 21.05 2.26 -10.30
C GLU A 336 20.66 3.70 -10.70
N GLY A 337 20.23 4.53 -9.75
CA GLY A 337 19.81 5.90 -9.97
C GLY A 337 18.37 6.01 -10.48
N TRP A 338 17.91 7.24 -10.66
CA TRP A 338 16.54 7.49 -11.15
C TRP A 338 16.37 7.06 -12.61
N PRO A 339 15.18 6.58 -13.01
CA PRO A 339 14.90 6.24 -14.40
C PRO A 339 15.22 7.40 -15.34
N SER A 340 15.68 7.07 -16.54
CA SER A 340 15.93 8.08 -17.57
C SER A 340 14.65 8.82 -17.94
N PRO A 341 14.72 10.15 -18.18
CA PRO A 341 13.57 10.91 -18.59
C PRO A 341 13.03 10.38 -19.93
N PRO A 342 11.73 10.56 -20.22
CA PRO A 342 11.22 10.27 -21.56
C PRO A 342 12.02 11.06 -22.60
N LEU A 343 12.36 10.40 -23.72
CA LEU A 343 13.17 10.96 -24.81
C LEU A 343 12.63 12.28 -25.38
N PHE A 344 11.36 12.59 -25.14
CA PHE A 344 10.71 13.81 -25.59
C PHE A 344 9.82 14.40 -24.49
N GLN A 345 10.15 15.60 -24.02
CA GLN A 345 9.27 16.41 -23.19
C GLN A 345 9.17 17.82 -23.78
N LEU A 346 7.94 18.24 -24.08
CA LEU A 346 7.67 19.61 -24.50
C LEU A 346 7.70 20.53 -23.28
N ASN A 347 8.37 21.68 -23.36
CA ASN A 347 8.32 22.68 -22.29
C ASN A 347 6.91 23.30 -22.16
N ALA A 348 6.63 23.95 -21.02
CA ALA A 348 5.31 24.49 -20.70
C ALA A 348 4.79 25.48 -21.76
N MET A 349 5.64 26.40 -22.24
CA MET A 349 5.27 27.39 -23.25
C MET A 349 4.86 26.74 -24.57
N THR A 350 5.60 25.71 -24.99
CA THR A 350 5.30 24.95 -26.20
C THR A 350 3.98 24.20 -26.06
N ARG A 351 3.72 23.55 -24.91
CA ARG A 351 2.43 22.88 -24.64
C ARG A 351 1.26 23.86 -24.70
N LYS A 352 1.39 25.05 -24.09
CA LYS A 352 0.36 26.10 -24.12
C LYS A 352 0.13 26.61 -25.54
N THR A 353 1.19 26.84 -26.31
CA THR A 353 1.10 27.27 -27.71
C THR A 353 0.40 26.23 -28.58
N LEU A 354 0.80 24.96 -28.45
CA LEU A 354 0.15 23.86 -29.16
C LEU A 354 -1.32 23.71 -28.79
N ARG A 355 -1.67 23.85 -27.50
CA ARG A 355 -3.07 23.88 -27.06
C ARG A 355 -3.84 25.02 -27.72
N SER A 356 -3.28 26.23 -27.78
CA SER A 356 -3.94 27.38 -28.42
C SER A 356 -4.14 27.16 -29.92
N LEU A 357 -3.13 26.65 -30.62
CA LEU A 357 -3.24 26.27 -32.03
C LEU A 357 -4.26 25.15 -32.25
N TRP A 358 -4.30 24.18 -31.34
CA TRP A 358 -5.26 23.08 -31.40
C TRP A 358 -6.70 23.57 -31.27
N HIS A 359 -6.96 24.59 -30.45
CA HIS A 359 -8.29 25.21 -30.33
C HIS A 359 -8.75 25.96 -31.60
N LEU A 360 -7.86 26.27 -32.55
CA LEU A 360 -8.25 26.82 -33.86
C LEU A 360 -8.90 25.74 -34.75
N VAL A 361 -8.68 24.46 -34.44
CA VAL A 361 -9.30 23.34 -35.15
C VAL A 361 -10.76 23.19 -34.69
N PRO A 362 -11.74 23.09 -35.61
CA PRO A 362 -13.15 22.93 -35.25
C PRO A 362 -13.42 21.77 -34.27
N LYS A 363 -14.28 21.99 -33.26
CA LYS A 363 -14.55 21.01 -32.18
C LYS A 363 -14.92 19.61 -32.71
N PHE A 364 -15.71 19.52 -33.77
CA PHE A 364 -16.08 18.21 -34.34
C PHE A 364 -14.87 17.42 -34.86
N ILE A 365 -13.85 18.09 -35.43
CA ILE A 365 -12.61 17.44 -35.88
C ILE A 365 -11.80 16.99 -34.66
N ARG A 366 -11.66 17.87 -33.65
CA ARG A 366 -10.94 17.55 -32.42
C ARG A 366 -11.52 16.31 -31.74
N VAL A 367 -12.84 16.24 -31.59
CA VAL A 367 -13.56 15.08 -31.03
C VAL A 367 -13.29 13.79 -31.83
N GLN A 368 -13.27 13.85 -33.17
CA GLN A 368 -12.93 12.66 -33.97
C GLN A 368 -11.47 12.23 -33.76
N CYS A 369 -10.53 13.18 -33.65
CA CYS A 369 -9.14 12.87 -33.32
C CYS A 369 -9.03 12.18 -31.96
N TYR A 370 -9.73 12.67 -30.93
CA TYR A 370 -9.71 12.04 -29.61
C TYR A 370 -10.28 10.62 -29.62
N ARG A 371 -11.33 10.34 -30.40
CA ARG A 371 -11.84 8.97 -30.57
C ARG A 371 -10.79 8.04 -31.18
N VAL A 372 -10.05 8.51 -32.18
CA VAL A 372 -8.93 7.76 -32.77
C VAL A 372 -7.83 7.54 -31.73
N LEU A 373 -7.44 8.58 -30.98
CA LEU A 373 -6.42 8.49 -29.94
C LEU A 373 -6.81 7.53 -28.81
N LEU A 374 -8.08 7.54 -28.37
CA LEU A 374 -8.60 6.61 -27.37
C LEU A 374 -8.50 5.16 -27.85
N LYS A 375 -8.86 4.91 -29.12
CA LYS A 375 -8.72 3.59 -29.73
C LYS A 375 -7.25 3.18 -29.84
N LEU A 376 -6.35 4.08 -30.24
CA LEU A 376 -4.92 3.77 -30.28
C LEU A 376 -4.35 3.52 -28.88
N GLY A 377 -4.71 4.36 -27.91
CA GLY A 377 -4.26 4.23 -26.52
C GLY A 377 -4.62 2.90 -25.91
N SER A 378 -5.83 2.38 -26.17
CA SER A 378 -6.26 1.06 -25.68
C SER A 378 -5.49 -0.13 -26.27
N HIS A 379 -4.83 0.05 -27.42
CA HIS A 379 -3.96 -0.96 -28.01
C HIS A 379 -2.49 -0.80 -27.58
N LEU A 380 -2.04 0.44 -27.35
CA LEU A 380 -0.64 0.75 -27.04
C LEU A 380 -0.31 0.66 -25.55
N TYR A 381 -1.30 0.88 -24.69
CA TYR A 381 -1.09 0.98 -23.25
C TYR A 381 -2.01 0.02 -22.51
N PRO A 382 -1.52 -0.63 -21.43
CA PRO A 382 -2.38 -1.41 -20.56
C PRO A 382 -3.46 -0.52 -19.94
N ARG A 383 -4.63 -1.11 -19.65
CA ARG A 383 -5.73 -0.38 -19.01
C ARG A 383 -5.35 -0.01 -17.58
N SER A 384 -5.77 1.20 -17.16
CA SER A 384 -5.70 1.59 -15.76
C SER A 384 -6.62 0.73 -14.90
N PHE A 385 -6.30 0.62 -13.62
CA PHE A 385 -7.06 -0.16 -12.65
C PHE A 385 -8.52 0.30 -12.51
N THR A 386 -8.77 1.62 -12.55
CA THR A 386 -10.12 2.19 -12.45
C THR A 386 -10.91 2.07 -13.76
N GLY A 387 -10.23 1.87 -14.89
CA GLY A 387 -10.82 1.91 -16.23
C GLY A 387 -11.32 3.29 -16.67
N LEU A 388 -11.21 4.33 -15.83
CA LEU A 388 -11.70 5.69 -16.12
C LEU A 388 -10.62 6.60 -16.69
N VAL A 389 -9.35 6.25 -16.54
CA VAL A 389 -8.21 7.03 -17.02
C VAL A 389 -7.50 6.26 -18.12
N HIS A 390 -7.31 6.89 -19.28
CA HIS A 390 -6.70 6.30 -20.46
C HIS A 390 -5.48 7.11 -20.88
N ARG A 391 -4.33 6.44 -20.95
CA ARG A 391 -3.14 7.03 -21.57
C ARG A 391 -3.35 7.10 -23.07
N LEU A 392 -3.00 8.24 -23.66
CA LEU A 392 -3.09 8.49 -25.09
C LEU A 392 -1.69 8.74 -25.67
N PRO A 393 -1.50 8.54 -26.99
CA PRO A 393 -0.29 9.00 -27.67
C PRO A 393 -0.02 10.50 -27.45
N PHE A 394 1.23 10.91 -27.70
CA PHE A 394 1.67 12.32 -27.62
C PHE A 394 1.69 12.94 -26.21
N GLY A 395 1.75 12.11 -25.16
CA GLY A 395 1.82 12.58 -23.78
C GLY A 395 0.49 13.21 -23.33
N LEU A 396 -0.62 12.59 -23.72
CA LEU A 396 -1.97 13.00 -23.35
C LEU A 396 -2.62 11.93 -22.47
N TYR A 397 -3.57 12.36 -21.66
CA TYR A 397 -4.46 11.50 -20.89
C TYR A 397 -5.91 11.89 -21.16
N ALA A 398 -6.78 10.89 -21.18
CA ALA A 398 -8.23 11.06 -21.19
C ALA A 398 -8.80 10.50 -19.90
N LYS A 399 -9.60 11.28 -19.18
CA LYS A 399 -10.30 10.87 -17.96
C LYS A 399 -11.79 11.00 -18.15
N GLU A 400 -12.54 9.92 -17.90
CA GLU A 400 -14.00 9.99 -17.83
C GLU A 400 -14.43 10.61 -16.49
N CYS A 401 -15.03 11.80 -16.55
CA CYS A 401 -15.57 12.47 -15.38
C CYS A 401 -16.92 11.81 -15.02
N SER A 402 -17.04 11.30 -13.79
CA SER A 402 -18.24 10.58 -13.34
C SER A 402 -19.07 11.34 -12.29
N ARG A 403 -18.45 12.18 -11.45
CA ARG A 403 -19.09 12.81 -10.28
C ARG A 403 -19.28 14.32 -10.40
N SER A 404 -18.35 15.02 -11.03
CA SER A 404 -18.43 16.47 -11.21
C SER A 404 -17.97 16.87 -12.61
N ASP A 405 -18.92 16.91 -13.54
CA ASP A 405 -18.68 17.39 -14.90
C ASP A 405 -18.15 18.82 -14.82
N ARG A 406 -16.90 19.03 -15.27
CA ARG A 406 -16.18 20.31 -15.40
C ARG A 406 -15.41 20.83 -14.18
N ASN A 407 -15.59 20.32 -12.96
CA ASN A 407 -14.86 20.87 -11.80
C ASN A 407 -13.34 20.75 -11.96
N GLU A 408 -12.85 19.57 -12.35
CA GLU A 408 -11.42 19.34 -12.56
C GLU A 408 -10.84 20.24 -13.66
N ALA A 409 -11.60 20.50 -14.73
CA ALA A 409 -11.16 21.40 -15.80
C ALA A 409 -11.00 22.84 -15.30
N GLU A 410 -11.94 23.32 -14.47
CA GLU A 410 -11.89 24.67 -13.90
C GLU A 410 -10.79 24.79 -12.85
N ALA A 411 -10.62 23.78 -11.99
CA ALA A 411 -9.53 23.71 -11.02
C ALA A 411 -8.15 23.83 -11.71
N LEU A 412 -7.92 23.04 -12.77
CA LEU A 412 -6.68 23.09 -13.54
C LEU A 412 -6.43 24.46 -14.19
N ARG A 413 -7.49 25.17 -14.61
CA ARG A 413 -7.38 26.53 -15.14
C ARG A 413 -6.99 27.54 -14.07
N LEU A 414 -7.60 27.47 -12.90
CA LEU A 414 -7.25 28.32 -11.75
C LEU A 414 -5.79 28.11 -11.33
N VAL A 415 -5.37 26.85 -11.22
CA VAL A 415 -3.98 26.48 -10.91
C VAL A 415 -3.02 27.03 -11.98
N GLU A 416 -3.34 26.85 -13.27
CA GLU A 416 -2.52 27.38 -14.36
C GLU A 416 -2.41 28.91 -14.34
N GLN A 417 -3.49 29.60 -13.96
CA GLN A 417 -3.58 31.06 -14.00
C GLN A 417 -2.87 31.72 -12.82
N TYR A 418 -3.02 31.18 -11.62
CA TYR A 418 -2.65 31.85 -10.38
C TYR A 418 -1.39 31.30 -9.72
N THR A 419 -0.87 30.16 -10.19
CA THR A 419 0.24 29.47 -9.52
C THR A 419 1.33 29.05 -10.50
N SER A 420 2.47 28.65 -9.94
CA SER A 420 3.55 27.96 -10.63
C SER A 420 3.57 26.45 -10.38
N ILE A 421 2.51 25.93 -9.73
CA ILE A 421 2.42 24.52 -9.35
C ILE A 421 2.42 23.66 -10.62
N PRO A 422 3.30 22.64 -10.71
CA PRO A 422 3.26 21.72 -11.82
C PRO A 422 2.01 20.84 -11.72
N ALA A 423 1.09 21.01 -12.67
CA ALA A 423 -0.15 20.24 -12.78
C ALA A 423 -0.40 19.85 -14.25
N PRO A 424 -1.30 18.88 -14.53
CA PRO A 424 -1.73 18.59 -15.89
C PRO A 424 -2.26 19.84 -16.58
N LEU A 425 -1.79 20.12 -17.79
CA LEU A 425 -2.38 21.18 -18.60
C LEU A 425 -3.73 20.67 -19.12
N TRP A 426 -4.82 21.36 -18.77
CA TRP A 426 -6.10 21.12 -19.42
C TRP A 426 -6.01 21.45 -20.91
N VAL A 427 -6.37 20.48 -21.78
CA VAL A 427 -6.29 20.59 -23.24
C VAL A 427 -7.67 20.81 -23.87
N ASP A 428 -8.67 19.99 -23.51
CA ASP A 428 -10.04 20.10 -24.06
C ASP A 428 -11.05 19.30 -23.22
N ASP A 429 -12.34 19.53 -23.48
CA ASP A 429 -13.47 18.71 -23.01
C ASP A 429 -14.23 18.10 -24.19
N CYS A 430 -14.48 16.79 -24.10
CA CYS A 430 -15.29 16.07 -25.07
C CYS A 430 -16.58 15.58 -24.44
N GLN A 431 -17.72 15.99 -24.99
CA GLN A 431 -19.02 15.46 -24.58
C GLN A 431 -19.35 14.19 -25.39
N GLY A 432 -19.47 13.07 -24.69
CA GLY A 432 -20.05 11.81 -25.18
C GLY A 432 -21.28 11.43 -24.35
N THR A 433 -21.40 10.17 -23.96
CA THR A 433 -22.34 9.73 -22.91
C THR A 433 -21.93 10.23 -21.52
N ARG A 434 -20.64 10.51 -21.32
CA ARG A 434 -20.02 11.18 -20.18
C ARG A 434 -19.06 12.26 -20.66
N THR A 435 -18.71 13.21 -19.80
CA THR A 435 -17.67 14.20 -20.10
C THR A 435 -16.30 13.53 -20.04
N VAL A 436 -15.50 13.67 -21.09
CA VAL A 436 -14.10 13.21 -21.11
C VAL A 436 -13.19 14.42 -21.06
N LEU A 437 -12.36 14.48 -20.02
CA LEU A 437 -11.33 15.48 -19.83
C LEU A 437 -10.06 15.06 -20.55
N ILE A 438 -9.51 15.93 -21.40
CA ILE A 438 -8.22 15.70 -22.04
C ILE A 438 -7.15 16.59 -21.39
N THR A 439 -6.09 15.98 -20.88
CA THR A 439 -4.98 16.68 -20.21
C THR A 439 -3.62 16.23 -20.73
N THR A 440 -2.57 16.99 -20.44
CA THR A 440 -1.19 16.55 -20.69
C THR A 440 -0.68 15.64 -19.58
N THR A 441 0.19 14.70 -19.91
CA THR A 441 0.99 13.95 -18.94
C THR A 441 1.86 14.89 -18.10
N VAL A 442 1.94 14.60 -16.81
CA VAL A 442 2.94 15.16 -15.91
C VAL A 442 4.05 14.11 -15.72
N PRO A 443 5.33 14.48 -15.81
CA PRO A 443 6.42 13.53 -15.65
C PRO A 443 6.52 13.02 -14.21
N GLY A 444 7.20 11.89 -14.02
CA GLY A 444 7.47 11.31 -12.71
C GLY A 444 6.65 10.06 -12.40
N GLN A 445 6.84 9.56 -11.19
CA GLN A 445 6.12 8.43 -10.59
C GLN A 445 5.45 8.89 -9.30
N THR A 446 4.40 8.20 -8.86
CA THR A 446 3.69 8.59 -7.63
C THR A 446 4.61 8.53 -6.41
N LEU A 447 4.45 9.46 -5.46
CA LEU A 447 5.20 9.48 -4.21
C LEU A 447 5.05 8.14 -3.48
N GLU A 448 3.84 7.59 -3.45
CA GLU A 448 3.56 6.25 -2.90
C GLU A 448 4.49 5.17 -3.48
N ALA A 449 4.72 5.18 -4.80
CA ALA A 449 5.52 4.17 -5.48
C ALA A 449 7.03 4.36 -5.34
N VAL A 450 7.52 5.56 -5.02
CA VAL A 450 8.97 5.86 -5.01
C VAL A 450 9.48 6.50 -3.72
N PHE A 451 8.65 6.59 -2.69
CA PHE A 451 9.02 7.20 -1.40
C PHE A 451 10.27 6.59 -0.80
N HIS A 452 10.42 5.26 -0.90
CA HIS A 452 11.58 4.53 -0.41
C HIS A 452 12.90 4.90 -1.12
N ARG A 453 12.82 5.50 -2.31
CA ARG A 453 13.99 5.95 -3.08
C ARG A 453 14.45 7.35 -2.68
N LEU A 454 13.61 8.13 -1.99
CA LEU A 454 13.95 9.48 -1.54
C LEU A 454 14.94 9.42 -0.38
N SER A 455 16.09 10.08 -0.56
CA SER A 455 17.05 10.36 0.50
C SER A 455 16.46 11.32 1.55
N TYR A 456 17.11 11.43 2.72
CA TYR A 456 16.64 12.36 3.75
C TYR A 456 16.59 13.82 3.29
N SER A 457 17.59 14.28 2.52
CA SER A 457 17.59 15.63 1.97
C SER A 457 16.51 15.84 0.91
N GLU A 458 16.20 14.81 0.11
CA GLU A 458 15.08 14.86 -0.85
C GLU A 458 13.73 14.88 -0.13
N ARG A 459 13.56 14.15 0.99
CA ARG A 459 12.37 14.20 1.84
C ARG A 459 12.18 15.56 2.50
N GLU A 460 13.26 16.16 3.01
CA GLU A 460 13.24 17.54 3.54
C GLU A 460 12.93 18.56 2.44
N GLN A 461 13.46 18.35 1.22
CA GLN A 461 13.11 19.20 0.10
C GLN A 461 11.65 19.02 -0.31
N LEU A 462 11.09 17.82 -0.20
CA LEU A 462 9.68 17.55 -0.47
C LEU A 462 8.77 18.31 0.51
N SER A 463 9.09 18.38 1.80
CA SER A 463 8.28 19.19 2.74
C SER A 463 8.30 20.68 2.38
N LYS A 464 9.46 21.21 1.97
CA LYS A 464 9.59 22.60 1.46
C LYS A 464 8.80 22.83 0.16
N ASP A 465 8.87 21.87 -0.76
CA ASP A 465 8.14 21.93 -2.04
C ASP A 465 6.62 21.88 -1.79
N LEU A 466 6.15 21.00 -0.88
CA LEU A 466 4.75 20.94 -0.46
C LEU A 466 4.29 22.22 0.24
N LYS A 467 5.09 22.78 1.15
CA LYS A 467 4.79 24.08 1.77
C LYS A 467 4.58 25.16 0.71
N SER A 468 5.46 25.23 -0.29
CA SER A 468 5.34 26.18 -1.40
C SER A 468 4.06 25.98 -2.24
N VAL A 469 3.69 24.73 -2.52
CA VAL A 469 2.43 24.38 -3.19
C VAL A 469 1.24 24.88 -2.37
N LEU A 470 1.18 24.54 -1.08
CA LEU A 470 0.06 24.89 -0.20
C LEU A 470 -0.11 26.40 -0.07
N SER A 471 0.99 27.14 0.11
CA SER A 471 0.95 28.61 0.14
C SER A 471 0.40 29.20 -1.16
N GLN A 472 0.80 28.66 -2.32
CA GLN A 472 0.31 29.14 -3.62
C GLN A 472 -1.18 28.83 -3.83
N LEU A 473 -1.64 27.63 -3.46
CA LEU A 473 -3.06 27.26 -3.55
C LEU A 473 -3.92 28.21 -2.72
N ARG A 474 -3.51 28.49 -1.48
CA ARG A 474 -4.23 29.40 -0.58
C ARG A 474 -4.34 30.84 -1.11
N CYS A 475 -3.52 31.24 -2.09
CA CYS A 475 -3.59 32.55 -2.73
C CYS A 475 -4.56 32.62 -3.92
N ILE A 476 -5.13 31.49 -4.38
CA ILE A 476 -6.10 31.49 -5.48
C ILE A 476 -7.40 32.17 -5.00
N PRO A 477 -7.87 33.23 -5.67
CA PRO A 477 -9.05 33.97 -5.26
C PRO A 477 -10.34 33.18 -5.52
N ASN A 478 -11.29 33.27 -4.58
CA ASN A 478 -12.65 32.74 -4.76
C ASN A 478 -13.53 33.76 -5.49
N HIS A 479 -13.93 33.44 -6.72
CA HIS A 479 -14.87 34.24 -7.53
C HIS A 479 -16.29 33.67 -7.55
N THR A 480 -16.55 32.60 -6.79
CA THR A 480 -17.85 31.95 -6.71
C THR A 480 -18.77 32.68 -5.72
N PRO A 481 -20.10 32.53 -5.81
CA PRO A 481 -21.01 33.16 -4.87
C PRO A 481 -21.04 32.48 -3.48
N TYR A 482 -20.27 31.40 -3.29
CA TYR A 482 -20.27 30.60 -2.07
C TYR A 482 -18.93 30.72 -1.35
N VAL A 483 -18.97 30.71 -0.01
CA VAL A 483 -17.75 30.69 0.81
C VAL A 483 -17.07 29.33 0.68
N PHE A 484 -17.83 28.23 0.74
CA PHE A 484 -17.31 26.88 0.54
C PHE A 484 -18.04 26.23 -0.64
N GLY A 485 -17.29 25.86 -1.67
CA GLY A 485 -17.86 25.35 -2.91
C GLY A 485 -16.76 24.91 -3.87
N ASN A 486 -17.09 24.08 -4.84
CA ASN A 486 -16.10 23.60 -5.79
C ASN A 486 -15.56 24.75 -6.68
N SER A 487 -14.59 24.46 -7.55
CA SER A 487 -13.93 25.46 -8.41
C SER A 487 -14.89 26.21 -9.34
N HIS A 488 -16.06 25.65 -9.63
CA HIS A 488 -17.11 26.24 -10.47
C HIS A 488 -18.30 26.79 -9.63
N GLY A 489 -18.19 26.83 -8.30
CA GLY A 489 -19.27 27.31 -7.42
C GLY A 489 -20.43 26.32 -7.25
N GLY A 490 -20.20 25.03 -7.44
CA GLY A 490 -21.15 23.95 -7.14
C GLY A 490 -20.80 23.18 -5.86
N PRO A 491 -21.47 22.04 -5.61
CA PRO A 491 -21.15 21.17 -4.48
C PRO A 491 -19.70 20.67 -4.52
N LEU A 492 -19.09 20.62 -3.35
CA LEU A 492 -17.79 20.00 -3.09
C LEU A 492 -17.88 18.48 -3.30
N ASN A 493 -16.77 17.85 -3.67
CA ASN A 493 -16.63 16.40 -3.81
C ASN A 493 -15.58 15.93 -2.79
N ASP A 494 -15.88 14.88 -2.03
CA ASP A 494 -14.91 14.24 -1.14
C ASP A 494 -15.29 12.76 -0.97
N HIS A 495 -14.35 11.89 -1.30
CA HIS A 495 -14.53 10.44 -1.23
C HIS A 495 -14.75 9.90 0.19
N ARG A 496 -14.40 10.67 1.25
CA ARG A 496 -14.69 10.31 2.64
C ARG A 496 -16.16 10.45 3.02
N LEU A 497 -16.92 11.24 2.28
CA LEU A 497 -18.32 11.51 2.61
C LEU A 497 -19.21 10.38 2.08
N PRO A 498 -20.18 9.86 2.85
CA PRO A 498 -21.09 8.81 2.40
C PRO A 498 -21.85 9.14 1.10
N SER A 499 -22.18 10.41 0.89
CA SER A 499 -22.82 10.91 -0.34
C SER A 499 -21.84 11.20 -1.48
N GLY A 500 -20.54 11.25 -1.20
CA GLY A 500 -19.49 11.70 -2.11
C GLY A 500 -19.46 13.21 -2.37
N THR A 501 -20.56 13.93 -2.10
CA THR A 501 -20.66 15.39 -2.35
C THR A 501 -21.29 16.13 -1.17
N CYS A 502 -20.89 17.39 -0.94
CA CYS A 502 -21.48 18.28 0.06
C CYS A 502 -21.59 19.74 -0.39
N GLY A 503 -22.54 20.49 0.18
CA GLY A 503 -22.69 21.91 -0.10
C GLY A 503 -23.24 22.23 -1.49
N PRO A 504 -22.94 23.42 -2.06
CA PRO A 504 -22.05 24.46 -1.52
C PRO A 504 -22.64 25.17 -0.28
N PHE A 505 -21.82 25.93 0.45
CA PHE A 505 -22.17 26.57 1.72
C PHE A 505 -21.72 28.04 1.78
N ASN A 506 -22.44 28.86 2.56
CA ASN A 506 -22.11 30.27 2.76
C ASN A 506 -21.44 30.55 4.10
N VAL A 507 -21.56 29.63 5.06
CA VAL A 507 -20.97 29.76 6.39
C VAL A 507 -20.42 28.42 6.88
N ILE A 508 -19.40 28.48 7.75
CA ILE A 508 -18.70 27.30 8.24
C ILE A 508 -19.61 26.36 9.06
N SER A 509 -20.61 26.90 9.75
CA SER A 509 -21.55 26.11 10.54
C SER A 509 -22.40 25.17 9.67
N GLU A 510 -22.72 25.54 8.42
CA GLU A 510 -23.42 24.67 7.48
C GLU A 510 -22.53 23.51 7.02
N PHE A 511 -21.26 23.79 6.72
CA PHE A 511 -20.27 22.77 6.38
C PHE A 511 -20.06 21.79 7.54
N ASN A 512 -19.81 22.29 8.75
CA ASN A 512 -19.61 21.47 9.95
C ASN A 512 -20.85 20.65 10.31
N ALA A 513 -22.05 21.22 10.15
CA ALA A 513 -23.30 20.48 10.37
C ALA A 513 -23.47 19.33 9.38
N PHE A 514 -23.00 19.49 8.14
CA PHE A 514 -23.03 18.42 7.14
C PHE A 514 -22.12 17.24 7.51
N LEU A 515 -20.93 17.51 8.07
CA LEU A 515 -20.00 16.46 8.50
C LEU A 515 -20.59 15.57 9.60
N VAL A 516 -21.44 16.13 10.46
CA VAL A 516 -22.12 15.41 11.55
C VAL A 516 -23.35 14.67 11.04
N HIS A 517 -23.16 13.58 10.29
CA HIS A 517 -24.26 12.76 9.79
C HIS A 517 -24.95 11.91 10.88
N ARG A 518 -26.07 11.27 10.53
CA ARG A 518 -26.95 10.54 11.47
C ARG A 518 -26.32 9.39 12.27
N TYR A 519 -25.12 8.94 11.90
CA TYR A 519 -24.44 7.82 12.57
C TYR A 519 -23.32 8.29 13.50
N VAL A 520 -22.98 9.58 13.50
CA VAL A 520 -22.01 10.14 14.45
C VAL A 520 -22.57 10.01 15.87
N ARG A 521 -21.78 9.39 16.76
CA ARG A 521 -22.13 9.13 18.15
C ARG A 521 -22.24 10.43 18.95
N LYS A 522 -23.01 10.42 20.02
CA LYS A 522 -23.19 11.61 20.85
C LYS A 522 -21.86 12.05 21.48
N GLU A 523 -21.06 11.09 21.93
CA GLU A 523 -19.74 11.29 22.52
C GLU A 523 -18.79 12.00 21.55
N THR A 524 -18.82 11.62 20.27
CA THR A 524 -18.06 12.29 19.20
C THR A 524 -18.54 13.71 18.99
N LYS A 525 -19.87 13.94 18.94
CA LYS A 525 -20.44 15.30 18.82
C LYS A 525 -20.00 16.22 19.95
N ASP A 526 -20.01 15.71 21.18
CA ASP A 526 -19.61 16.48 22.36
C ASP A 526 -18.10 16.83 22.31
N LYS A 527 -17.25 15.92 21.83
CA LYS A 527 -15.80 16.13 21.68
C LYS A 527 -15.43 17.13 20.59
N ILE A 528 -16.09 17.10 19.44
CA ILE A 528 -15.75 17.97 18.29
C ILE A 528 -16.40 19.37 18.36
N ALA A 529 -17.30 19.60 19.32
CA ALA A 529 -18.10 20.83 19.40
C ALA A 529 -17.24 22.10 19.48
N ALA A 530 -16.13 22.07 20.22
CA ALA A 530 -15.21 23.20 20.35
C ALA A 530 -14.54 23.53 19.01
N THR A 531 -14.01 22.51 18.32
CA THR A 531 -13.39 22.64 16.99
C THR A 531 -14.39 23.11 15.94
N HIS A 532 -15.63 22.62 15.97
CA HIS A 532 -16.69 23.01 15.03
C HIS A 532 -17.27 24.41 15.29
N ALA A 533 -17.01 25.02 16.46
CA ALA A 533 -17.41 26.39 16.77
C ALA A 533 -16.40 27.45 16.29
N ARG A 534 -15.20 27.03 15.84
CA ARG A 534 -14.17 27.94 15.33
C ARG A 534 -14.56 28.55 13.99
N SER A 535 -13.96 29.69 13.69
CA SER A 535 -14.02 30.31 12.37
C SER A 535 -12.78 29.92 11.60
N TYR A 536 -12.95 29.53 10.33
CA TYR A 536 -11.86 29.19 9.43
C TYR A 536 -11.91 30.07 8.19
N ARG A 537 -10.75 30.41 7.66
CA ARG A 537 -10.67 31.00 6.32
C ARG A 537 -11.10 29.96 5.29
N SER A 538 -11.77 30.44 4.24
CA SER A 538 -12.00 29.64 3.04
C SER A 538 -10.85 29.86 2.06
N VAL A 539 -10.19 28.78 1.69
CA VAL A 539 -9.01 28.78 0.81
C VAL A 539 -9.18 27.74 -0.28
N PHE A 540 -8.55 27.96 -1.43
CA PHE A 540 -8.52 26.94 -2.48
C PHE A 540 -7.64 25.76 -2.05
N THR A 541 -8.20 24.56 -2.17
CA THR A 541 -7.72 23.32 -1.59
C THR A 541 -7.87 22.23 -2.65
N HIS A 542 -6.87 21.37 -2.80
CA HIS A 542 -6.93 20.20 -3.68
C HIS A 542 -7.94 19.16 -3.17
N ALA A 543 -7.98 18.98 -1.84
CA ALA A 543 -8.94 18.14 -1.12
C ALA A 543 -8.89 16.64 -1.46
N ASP A 544 -7.81 16.22 -2.13
CA ASP A 544 -7.48 14.83 -2.41
C ASP A 544 -5.97 14.66 -2.68
N LEU A 545 -5.14 15.44 -1.97
CA LEU A 545 -3.70 15.40 -2.12
C LEU A 545 -3.16 14.15 -1.39
N HIS A 546 -3.24 13.00 -2.05
CA HIS A 546 -2.77 11.70 -1.56
C HIS A 546 -1.33 11.40 -2.08
N PRO A 547 -0.51 10.55 -1.43
CA PRO A 547 0.77 10.10 -1.98
C PRO A 547 0.69 9.50 -3.40
N SER A 548 -0.45 8.96 -3.80
CA SER A 548 -0.70 8.50 -5.17
C SER A 548 -0.90 9.63 -6.19
N ASN A 549 -1.20 10.84 -5.73
CA ASN A 549 -1.53 12.02 -6.54
C ASN A 549 -0.38 13.04 -6.59
N ILE A 550 0.67 12.83 -5.80
CA ILE A 550 1.93 13.61 -5.85
C ILE A 550 2.92 12.85 -6.73
N LEU A 551 3.47 13.50 -7.76
CA LEU A 551 4.45 12.91 -8.67
C LEU A 551 5.86 13.39 -8.37
N ILE A 552 6.79 12.45 -8.34
CA ILE A 552 8.22 12.65 -8.13
C ILE A 552 8.99 12.34 -9.41
N ASP A 553 9.81 13.29 -9.87
CA ASP A 553 10.81 13.10 -10.92
C ASP A 553 12.18 13.35 -10.32
N ARG A 554 13.03 12.33 -10.31
CA ARG A 554 14.43 12.42 -9.86
C ARG A 554 14.58 13.07 -8.48
N GLY A 555 13.79 12.59 -7.51
CA GLY A 555 13.84 13.05 -6.13
C GLY A 555 13.17 14.38 -5.85
N ARG A 556 12.51 14.99 -6.85
CA ARG A 556 11.83 16.29 -6.72
C ARG A 556 10.35 16.20 -7.03
N LEU A 557 9.55 17.02 -6.34
CA LEU A 557 8.15 17.23 -6.71
C LEU A 557 8.09 17.74 -8.15
N SER A 558 7.39 16.98 -8.98
CA SER A 558 7.32 17.18 -10.44
C SER A 558 5.91 17.41 -10.96
N GLY A 559 4.90 17.08 -10.14
CA GLY A 559 3.58 17.65 -10.26
C GLY A 559 2.52 16.99 -9.40
N ILE A 560 1.33 17.58 -9.43
CA ILE A 560 0.16 17.17 -8.65
C ILE A 560 -0.97 16.89 -9.62
N VAL A 561 -1.60 15.72 -9.49
CA VAL A 561 -2.67 15.24 -10.37
C VAL A 561 -3.95 15.00 -9.58
N ASP A 562 -5.03 14.76 -10.31
CA ASP A 562 -6.35 14.40 -9.75
C ASP A 562 -7.09 15.53 -9.01
N TRP A 563 -7.35 16.62 -9.73
CA TRP A 563 -7.97 17.84 -9.17
C TRP A 563 -9.50 17.78 -9.12
N GLU A 564 -10.11 16.60 -9.12
CA GLU A 564 -11.57 16.46 -9.21
C GLU A 564 -12.31 16.91 -7.95
N CYS A 565 -11.65 16.86 -6.81
CA CYS A 565 -12.14 17.31 -5.50
C CYS A 565 -11.79 18.77 -5.21
N ALA A 566 -11.02 19.44 -6.09
CA ALA A 566 -10.53 20.78 -5.78
C ALA A 566 -11.65 21.82 -5.69
N GLY A 567 -11.50 22.74 -4.73
CA GLY A 567 -12.49 23.76 -4.42
C GLY A 567 -12.06 24.64 -3.25
N PHE A 568 -13.00 25.43 -2.75
CA PHE A 568 -12.82 26.31 -1.60
C PHE A 568 -13.31 25.62 -0.33
N TYR A 569 -12.38 25.27 0.56
CA TYR A 569 -12.60 24.51 1.79
C TYR A 569 -12.08 25.30 3.01
N PRO A 570 -12.44 24.91 4.25
CA PRO A 570 -11.77 25.41 5.44
C PRO A 570 -10.25 25.17 5.37
N GLU A 571 -9.46 26.12 5.87
CA GLU A 571 -7.99 26.11 5.75
C GLU A 571 -7.26 24.90 6.36
N TYR A 572 -7.89 24.20 7.31
CA TYR A 572 -7.38 22.96 7.92
C TYR A 572 -7.60 21.71 7.03
N TRP A 573 -8.49 21.79 6.04
CA TRP A 573 -9.00 20.61 5.34
C TRP A 573 -7.93 19.86 4.55
N GLU A 574 -6.98 20.56 3.93
CA GLU A 574 -5.88 19.91 3.21
C GLU A 574 -4.99 19.11 4.16
N PHE A 575 -4.73 19.64 5.36
CA PHE A 575 -3.90 18.97 6.36
C PHE A 575 -4.54 17.65 6.80
N THR A 576 -5.82 17.68 7.18
CA THR A 576 -6.50 16.46 7.65
C THR A 576 -6.69 15.44 6.53
N LYS A 577 -6.91 15.89 5.29
CA LYS A 577 -6.94 15.02 4.10
C LYS A 577 -5.59 14.36 3.80
N LEU A 578 -4.50 15.11 3.86
CA LEU A 578 -3.14 14.59 3.70
C LEU A 578 -2.83 13.55 4.76
N MET A 579 -3.15 13.84 6.03
CA MET A 579 -2.94 12.91 7.14
C MET A 579 -3.78 11.63 7.01
N TYR A 580 -5.03 11.75 6.57
CA TYR A 580 -5.87 10.60 6.23
C TYR A 580 -5.23 9.73 5.14
N GLY A 581 -4.76 10.33 4.05
CA GLY A 581 -4.08 9.60 2.97
C GLY A 581 -2.73 9.01 3.36
N ALA A 582 -2.08 9.59 4.37
CA ALA A 582 -0.80 9.13 4.90
C ALA A 582 -0.93 8.27 6.16
N GLU A 583 -2.13 7.80 6.52
CA GLU A 583 -2.37 7.02 7.76
C GLU A 583 -1.39 5.86 7.91
N ARG A 584 -1.13 5.14 6.82
CA ARG A 584 -0.23 3.97 6.77
C ARG A 584 1.25 4.33 6.55
N PHE A 585 1.59 5.60 6.51
CA PHE A 585 2.93 6.10 6.15
C PHE A 585 3.43 7.15 7.17
N PRO A 586 3.92 6.72 8.36
CA PRO A 586 4.36 7.63 9.43
C PRO A 586 5.43 8.62 8.97
N GLU A 587 6.39 8.19 8.14
CA GLU A 587 7.43 9.08 7.61
C GLU A 587 6.88 10.15 6.65
N ILE A 588 5.79 9.86 5.94
CA ILE A 588 5.11 10.86 5.09
C ILE A 588 4.30 11.83 5.96
N GLN A 589 3.68 11.36 7.05
CA GLN A 589 3.01 12.23 8.02
C GLN A 589 3.97 13.28 8.59
N GLN A 590 5.21 12.89 8.90
CA GLN A 590 6.21 13.86 9.36
C GLN A 590 6.51 14.92 8.29
N ILE A 591 6.68 14.53 7.02
CA ILE A 591 6.88 15.47 5.90
C ILE A 591 5.69 16.42 5.76
N ILE A 592 4.46 15.92 5.98
CA ILE A 592 3.25 16.75 5.99
C ILE A 592 3.31 17.76 7.14
N ARG A 593 3.57 17.33 8.38
CA ARG A 593 3.70 18.26 9.53
C ARG A 593 4.76 19.33 9.28
N ASP A 594 5.91 18.94 8.72
CA ASP A 594 7.00 19.86 8.34
C ASP A 594 6.60 20.85 7.23
N ALA A 595 5.56 20.56 6.44
CA ALA A 595 5.03 21.49 5.45
C ALA A 595 4.04 22.51 6.04
N PHE A 596 3.45 22.24 7.21
CA PHE A 596 2.43 23.06 7.88
C PHE A 596 2.97 23.84 9.11
N THR A 597 4.26 24.19 9.15
CA THR A 597 4.90 24.81 10.33
C THR A 597 4.26 26.09 10.89
N GLU A 598 3.44 26.79 10.10
CA GLU A 598 2.82 28.07 10.47
C GLU A 598 1.40 27.91 11.03
N ASP A 599 0.78 26.76 10.82
CA ASP A 599 -0.60 26.49 11.23
C ASP A 599 -0.64 25.15 12.00
N ASP A 600 -1.09 25.20 13.25
CA ASP A 600 -1.34 23.99 14.04
C ASP A 600 -2.81 23.57 13.87
N TYR A 601 -3.02 22.37 13.33
CA TYR A 601 -4.33 21.78 13.09
C TYR A 601 -4.48 20.41 13.76
N GLU A 602 -3.72 20.11 14.82
CA GLU A 602 -3.82 18.81 15.51
C GLU A 602 -5.21 18.57 16.10
N GLU A 603 -5.84 19.60 16.69
CA GLU A 603 -7.20 19.47 17.24
C GLU A 603 -8.25 19.23 16.16
N GLU A 604 -8.09 19.84 14.98
CA GLU A 604 -8.89 19.59 13.80
C GLU A 604 -8.68 18.16 13.26
N LEU A 605 -7.44 17.67 13.27
CA LEU A 605 -7.11 16.29 12.91
C LEU A 605 -7.72 15.29 13.89
N GLU A 606 -7.67 15.53 15.19
CA GLU A 606 -8.32 14.71 16.20
C GLU A 606 -9.84 14.67 15.99
N ALA A 607 -10.46 15.82 15.75
CA ALA A 607 -11.89 15.91 15.48
C ALA A 607 -12.30 15.15 14.21
N GLU A 608 -11.54 15.32 13.13
CA GLU A 608 -11.75 14.60 11.88
C GLU A 608 -11.55 13.09 12.06
N THR A 609 -10.52 12.66 12.78
CA THR A 609 -10.26 11.23 13.07
C THR A 609 -11.41 10.57 13.81
N LEU A 610 -12.00 11.27 14.79
CA LEU A 610 -13.20 10.79 15.47
C LEU A 610 -14.38 10.65 14.51
N LEU A 611 -14.55 11.60 13.58
CA LEU A 611 -15.59 11.53 12.56
C LEU A 611 -15.37 10.36 11.59
N TRP A 612 -14.13 10.09 11.17
CA TRP A 612 -13.81 8.99 10.27
C TRP A 612 -14.20 7.64 10.88
N ASN A 613 -13.87 7.43 12.14
CA ASN A 613 -14.20 6.21 12.90
C ASN A 613 -15.72 6.00 13.11
N ASP A 614 -16.50 7.09 13.10
CA ASP A 614 -17.95 7.05 13.26
C ASP A 614 -18.72 6.93 11.94
N THR A 615 -18.04 7.04 10.79
CA THR A 615 -18.68 6.83 9.49
C THR A 615 -19.01 5.34 9.29
N PRO A 616 -20.16 4.99 8.67
CA PRO A 616 -20.56 3.58 8.48
C PRO A 616 -19.63 2.79 7.55
N PHE A 617 -18.70 3.46 6.88
CA PHE A 617 -17.66 2.83 6.08
C PHE A 617 -16.34 2.66 6.84
N GLY A 618 -16.22 3.27 8.04
CA GLY A 618 -15.00 3.27 8.85
C GLY A 618 -13.79 3.86 8.12
N VAL A 619 -12.67 3.93 8.82
CA VAL A 619 -11.35 3.82 8.19
C VAL A 619 -10.95 2.35 8.18
#